data_AF-A0A1B8H736-F1
#
_entry.id   AF-A0A1B8H736-F1
#
_cell.length_a   1.000
_cell.length_b   1.000
_cell.length_c   1.000
_cell.angle_alpha   90.00
_cell.angle_beta   90.00
_cell.angle_gamma   90.00
#
_symmetry.space_group_name_H-M   'P 1'
#
loop_
_entity.id
_entity.type
_entity.pdbx_description
1 polymer ?
#
loop_
_entity_poly.entity_id
_entity_poly.type
_entity_poly.pdbx_seq_one_letter_code
_entity_poly.pdbx_strand_id
1 'polypeptide(L)'
;MSTPHPRRLSEQETIEMAYDLFLEQAMDNLDPADVLLFNLQFEDCGGAEIVTTGNDWSEIASFPAQNPDCAEVVIGLAPDDDADIDQIFARVLLSRRFTGTPEFAIRWRK
;
A
#
# COMPACT_ATOMS: atom_id res chain seq x y z
N MET A 1 28.87 -6.98 -17.03
CA MET A 1 27.54 -6.40 -16.77
C MET A 1 26.94 -7.20 -15.65
N SER A 2 26.92 -6.67 -14.42
CA SER A 2 26.32 -7.37 -13.29
C SER A 2 24.82 -7.40 -13.51
N THR A 3 24.27 -8.59 -13.76
CA THR A 3 22.83 -8.83 -13.75
C THR A 3 22.30 -8.26 -12.43
N PRO A 4 21.31 -7.33 -12.44
CA PRO A 4 20.70 -6.92 -11.19
C PRO A 4 20.10 -8.18 -10.57
N HIS A 5 20.64 -8.58 -9.41
CA HIS A 5 20.05 -9.68 -8.67
C HIS A 5 18.65 -9.23 -8.29
N PRO A 6 17.61 -10.06 -8.48
CA PRO A 6 16.27 -9.72 -8.05
C PRO A 6 16.33 -9.45 -6.54
N ARG A 7 16.24 -8.18 -6.17
CA ARG A 7 16.20 -7.78 -4.77
C ARG A 7 14.76 -7.88 -4.32
N ARG A 8 14.55 -8.59 -3.22
CA ARG A 8 13.26 -8.62 -2.54
C ARG A 8 13.21 -7.43 -1.61
N LEU A 9 12.18 -6.60 -1.73
CA LEU A 9 11.93 -5.51 -0.80
C LEU A 9 11.73 -6.08 0.60
N SER A 10 12.36 -5.42 1.57
CA SER A 10 12.10 -5.63 3.00
C SER A 10 10.69 -5.16 3.33
N GLU A 11 10.18 -5.53 4.51
CA GLU A 11 8.84 -5.10 4.95
C GLU A 11 8.75 -3.57 5.03
N GLN A 12 9.76 -2.94 5.63
CA GLN A 12 9.85 -1.47 5.69
C GLN A 12 9.87 -0.83 4.29
N GLU A 13 10.74 -1.29 3.38
CA GLU A 13 10.81 -0.76 2.01
C GLU A 13 9.47 -0.94 1.25
N THR A 14 8.74 -2.01 1.55
CA THR A 14 7.42 -2.27 0.96
C THR A 14 6.40 -1.26 1.47
N ILE A 15 6.40 -0.97 2.78
CA ILE A 15 5.52 0.02 3.39
C ILE A 15 5.84 1.41 2.84
N GLU A 16 7.12 1.81 2.82
CA GLU A 16 7.56 3.10 2.29
C GLU A 16 7.12 3.29 0.83
N MET A 17 7.31 2.28 -0.01
CA MET A 17 6.88 2.31 -1.41
C MET A 17 5.35 2.40 -1.55
N ALA A 18 4.59 1.61 -0.78
CA ALA A 18 3.13 1.66 -0.81
C ALA A 18 2.62 3.03 -0.41
N TYR A 19 3.27 3.62 0.59
CA TYR A 19 2.92 4.90 1.13
C TYR A 19 3.18 6.04 0.13
N ASP A 20 4.33 6.03 -0.55
CA ASP A 20 4.65 6.99 -1.62
C ASP A 20 3.63 6.91 -2.77
N LEU A 21 3.36 5.69 -3.27
CA LEU A 21 2.39 5.45 -4.34
C LEU A 21 0.96 5.88 -3.97
N PHE A 22 0.59 5.72 -2.70
CA PHE A 22 -0.68 6.19 -2.18
C PHE A 22 -0.73 7.72 -2.19
N LEU A 23 0.27 8.41 -1.65
CA LEU A 23 0.30 9.87 -1.61
C LEU A 23 0.22 10.50 -3.00
N GLU A 24 0.92 9.91 -3.98
CA GLU A 24 0.90 10.37 -5.36
C GLU A 24 -0.50 10.32 -5.99
N GLN A 25 -1.31 9.33 -5.62
CA GLN A 25 -2.62 9.08 -6.26
C GLN A 25 -3.82 9.42 -5.37
N ALA A 26 -3.62 9.66 -4.08
CA ALA A 26 -4.68 9.87 -3.09
C ALA A 26 -5.56 11.06 -3.45
N MET A 27 -4.97 12.19 -3.85
CA MET A 27 -5.73 13.40 -4.17
C MET A 27 -6.67 13.24 -5.38
N ASP A 28 -6.34 12.34 -6.30
CA ASP A 28 -7.14 12.10 -7.51
C ASP A 28 -8.17 10.98 -7.35
N ASN A 29 -7.97 10.08 -6.38
CA ASN A 29 -8.78 8.85 -6.24
C ASN A 29 -9.63 8.79 -4.96
N LEU A 30 -9.24 9.46 -3.88
CA LEU A 30 -10.04 9.54 -2.66
C LEU A 30 -11.11 10.61 -2.76
N ASP A 31 -12.19 10.41 -2.01
CA ASP A 31 -13.21 11.43 -1.85
C ASP A 31 -12.61 12.67 -1.16
N PRO A 32 -12.99 13.90 -1.53
CA PRO A 32 -12.44 15.12 -0.93
C PRO A 32 -12.59 15.18 0.60
N ALA A 33 -13.61 14.53 1.16
CA ALA A 33 -13.77 14.40 2.60
C ALA A 33 -12.70 13.49 3.23
N ASP A 34 -12.40 12.35 2.62
CA ASP A 34 -11.35 11.43 3.07
C ASP A 34 -9.95 12.05 2.90
N VAL A 35 -9.69 12.74 1.77
CA VAL A 35 -8.43 13.48 1.56
C VAL A 35 -8.23 14.52 2.66
N LEU A 36 -9.26 15.30 2.98
CA LEU A 36 -9.18 16.30 4.05
C LEU A 36 -8.96 15.64 5.42
N LEU A 37 -9.69 14.57 5.71
CA LEU A 37 -9.59 13.84 6.97
C LEU A 37 -8.20 13.25 7.17
N PHE A 38 -7.67 12.62 6.12
CA PHE A 38 -6.31 12.10 6.10
C PHE A 38 -5.30 13.21 6.35
N ASN A 39 -5.32 14.30 5.58
CA ASN A 39 -4.36 15.41 5.79
C ASN A 39 -4.42 16.04 7.18
N LEU A 40 -5.60 16.07 7.82
CA LEU A 40 -5.77 16.63 9.15
C LEU A 40 -5.25 15.72 10.28
N GLN A 41 -5.35 14.39 10.10
CA GLN A 41 -5.02 13.42 11.15
C GLN A 41 -3.78 12.58 10.85
N PHE A 42 -3.20 12.69 9.65
CA PHE A 42 -2.10 11.82 9.23
C PHE A 42 -0.86 11.99 10.11
N GLU A 43 -0.53 13.21 10.55
CA GLU A 43 0.68 13.45 11.35
C GLU A 43 0.65 12.74 12.71
N ASP A 44 -0.53 12.57 13.31
CA ASP A 44 -0.70 11.98 14.64
C ASP A 44 -1.21 10.52 14.59
N CYS A 45 -2.07 10.20 13.64
CA CYS A 45 -2.81 8.94 13.58
C CYS A 45 -2.54 8.13 12.29
N GLY A 46 -1.67 8.62 11.42
CA GLY A 46 -1.36 7.98 10.13
C GLY A 46 -0.61 6.66 10.30
N GLY A 47 -1.13 5.60 9.69
CA GLY A 47 -0.54 4.26 9.77
C GLY A 47 -0.53 3.54 8.43
N ALA A 48 0.48 2.68 8.26
CA ALA A 48 0.55 1.72 7.17
C ALA A 48 1.05 0.36 7.67
N GLU A 49 0.32 -0.70 7.35
CA GLU A 49 0.62 -2.04 7.85
C GLU A 49 0.58 -3.09 6.74
N ILE A 50 1.48 -4.07 6.78
CA ILE A 50 1.45 -5.22 5.88
C ILE A 50 0.46 -6.24 6.40
N VAL A 51 -0.52 -6.58 5.57
CA VAL A 51 -1.56 -7.56 5.87
C VAL A 51 -1.48 -8.77 4.93
N THR A 52 -2.25 -9.80 5.26
CA THR A 52 -2.38 -10.97 4.39
C THR A 52 -3.08 -10.58 3.09
N THR A 53 -2.46 -10.90 1.95
CA THR A 53 -3.01 -10.60 0.63
C THR A 53 -4.39 -11.23 0.44
N GLY A 54 -5.39 -10.42 0.13
CA GLY A 54 -6.74 -10.87 -0.15
C GLY A 54 -6.89 -11.55 -1.52
N ASN A 55 -7.87 -12.44 -1.68
CA ASN A 55 -8.08 -13.12 -2.96
C ASN A 55 -8.69 -12.23 -4.07
N ASP A 56 -9.29 -11.09 -3.71
CA ASP A 56 -10.02 -10.19 -4.62
C ASP A 56 -9.09 -9.44 -5.60
N TRP A 57 -7.79 -9.34 -5.30
CA TRP A 57 -6.83 -8.66 -6.16
C TRP A 57 -6.75 -9.19 -7.59
N SER A 58 -7.11 -10.46 -7.81
CA SER A 58 -7.12 -11.07 -9.15
C SER A 58 -8.03 -10.33 -10.15
N GLU A 59 -8.98 -9.50 -9.67
CA GLU A 59 -9.89 -8.72 -10.50
C GLU A 59 -9.30 -7.38 -10.98
N ILE A 60 -8.29 -6.85 -10.29
CA ILE A 60 -7.71 -5.52 -10.56
C ILE A 60 -6.20 -5.53 -10.80
N ALA A 61 -5.47 -6.49 -10.23
CA ALA A 61 -4.03 -6.61 -10.37
C ALA A 61 -3.68 -7.24 -11.72
N SER A 62 -2.83 -6.55 -12.48
CA SER A 62 -2.29 -7.04 -13.76
C SER A 62 -1.19 -8.11 -13.61
N PHE A 63 -0.91 -8.53 -12.38
CA PHE A 63 0.16 -9.45 -12.00
C PHE A 63 -0.39 -10.52 -11.03
N PRO A 64 0.29 -11.66 -10.85
CA PRO A 64 -0.20 -12.74 -9.99
C PRO A 64 -0.16 -12.34 -8.51
N ALA A 65 -1.26 -11.75 -8.02
CA ALA A 65 -1.41 -11.28 -6.64
C ALA A 65 -1.21 -12.37 -5.59
N GLN A 66 -1.55 -13.62 -5.92
CA GLN A 66 -1.36 -14.79 -5.05
C GLN A 66 0.10 -15.27 -4.94
N ASN A 67 1.04 -14.53 -5.53
CA ASN A 67 2.46 -14.85 -5.42
C ASN A 67 2.95 -14.56 -3.99
N PRO A 68 3.69 -15.48 -3.33
CA PRO A 68 4.27 -15.23 -2.00
C PRO A 68 5.29 -14.07 -1.96
N ASP A 69 5.74 -13.60 -3.13
CA ASP A 69 6.54 -12.38 -3.27
C ASP A 69 5.70 -11.10 -3.34
N CYS A 70 4.37 -11.18 -3.36
CA CYS A 70 3.51 -10.01 -3.22
C CYS A 70 3.25 -9.72 -1.74
N ALA A 71 3.09 -8.44 -1.44
CA ALA A 71 2.66 -7.98 -0.12
C ALA A 71 1.56 -6.95 -0.29
N GLU A 72 0.57 -7.06 0.56
CA GLU A 72 -0.53 -6.10 0.64
C GLU A 72 -0.29 -5.18 1.82
N VAL A 73 -0.36 -3.87 1.58
CA VAL A 73 -0.23 -2.83 2.60
C VAL A 73 -1.58 -2.12 2.73
N VAL A 74 -2.11 -2.04 3.94
CA VAL A 74 -3.26 -1.18 4.26
C VAL A 74 -2.74 0.17 4.72
N ILE A 75 -3.35 1.24 4.21
CA ILE A 75 -3.01 2.63 4.58
C ILE A 75 -4.27 3.31 5.10
N GLY A 76 -4.15 3.93 6.27
CA GLY A 76 -5.29 4.47 6.98
C GLY A 76 -4.92 5.27 8.23
N LEU A 77 -5.91 5.44 9.10
CA LEU A 77 -5.74 6.00 10.43
C LEU A 77 -5.97 4.93 11.49
N ALA A 78 -5.05 4.87 12.44
CA ALA A 78 -5.22 4.14 13.69
C ALA A 78 -5.67 5.12 14.79
N PRO A 79 -6.49 4.67 15.76
CA PRO A 79 -6.89 5.54 16.87
C PRO A 79 -5.73 5.88 17.82
N ASP A 80 -4.71 5.02 17.89
CA ASP A 80 -3.51 5.16 18.71
C ASP A 80 -2.32 4.44 18.03
N ASP A 81 -1.08 4.75 18.41
CA ASP A 81 0.17 4.19 17.86
C ASP A 81 0.28 2.65 17.99
N ASP A 82 -0.35 2.08 19.03
CA ASP A 82 -0.37 0.64 19.34
C ASP A 82 -1.67 -0.05 18.86
N ALA A 83 -2.56 0.66 18.17
CA ALA A 83 -3.85 0.14 17.73
C ALA A 83 -3.86 -0.21 16.23
N ASP A 84 -4.69 -1.19 15.87
CA ASP A 84 -4.92 -1.55 14.47
C ASP A 84 -5.56 -0.39 13.69
N ILE A 85 -5.26 -0.33 12.39
CA ILE A 85 -5.85 0.63 11.46
C ILE A 85 -7.33 0.29 11.25
N ASP A 86 -8.21 0.99 11.98
CA ASP A 86 -9.67 0.84 11.82
C ASP A 86 -10.19 1.63 10.60
N GLN A 87 -9.57 2.77 10.29
CA GLN A 87 -10.01 3.63 9.21
C GLN A 87 -9.11 3.49 7.97
N ILE A 88 -9.42 2.51 7.13
CA ILE A 88 -8.66 2.21 5.92
C ILE A 88 -9.11 3.11 4.76
N PHE A 89 -8.17 3.88 4.19
CA PHE A 89 -8.39 4.70 3.00
C PHE A 89 -7.99 4.00 1.71
N ALA A 90 -6.92 3.21 1.75
CA ALA A 90 -6.47 2.45 0.60
C ALA A 90 -5.82 1.14 1.01
N ARG A 91 -5.87 0.19 0.08
CA ARG A 91 -5.09 -1.03 0.11
C ARG A 91 -4.16 -0.98 -1.10
N VAL A 92 -2.88 -1.28 -0.90
CA VAL A 92 -1.86 -1.24 -1.93
C VAL A 92 -1.23 -2.62 -2.01
N LEU A 93 -1.38 -3.29 -3.14
CA LEU A 93 -0.70 -4.54 -3.43
C LEU A 93 0.57 -4.24 -4.21
N LEU A 94 1.70 -4.73 -3.72
CA LEU A 94 3.02 -4.54 -4.33
C LEU A 94 3.71 -5.89 -4.56
N SER A 95 4.37 -6.03 -5.70
CA SER A 95 5.34 -7.10 -5.91
C SER A 95 6.66 -6.72 -5.22
N ARG A 96 7.05 -7.49 -4.18
CA ARG A 96 8.33 -7.28 -3.48
C ARG A 96 9.53 -7.64 -4.36
N ARG A 97 9.32 -8.30 -5.50
CA ARG A 97 10.40 -8.68 -6.40
C ARG A 97 10.74 -7.50 -7.32
N PHE A 98 11.79 -6.75 -6.96
CA PHE A 98 12.21 -5.60 -7.73
C PHE A 98 13.02 -6.03 -8.97
N THR A 99 12.42 -5.86 -10.16
CA THR A 99 13.05 -6.13 -11.47
C THR A 99 13.40 -4.84 -12.24
N GLY A 100 13.14 -3.67 -11.65
CA GLY A 100 13.41 -2.34 -12.20
C GLY A 100 12.17 -1.45 -12.28
N THR A 101 10.98 -2.04 -12.42
CA THR A 101 9.69 -1.33 -12.36
C THR A 101 8.84 -1.98 -11.27
N PRO A 102 8.31 -1.22 -10.30
CA PRO A 102 7.42 -1.78 -9.30
C PRO A 102 6.09 -2.16 -9.95
N GLU A 103 5.66 -3.41 -9.80
CA GLU A 103 4.31 -3.84 -10.14
C GLU A 103 3.42 -3.61 -8.92
N PHE A 104 2.39 -2.79 -9.09
CA PHE A 104 1.49 -2.44 -8.01
C PHE A 104 0.03 -2.34 -8.47
N ALA A 105 -0.89 -2.48 -7.52
CA ALA A 105 -2.30 -2.20 -7.69
C ALA A 105 -2.83 -1.50 -6.45
N ILE A 106 -3.66 -0.46 -6.61
CA ILE A 106 -4.25 0.26 -5.48
C ILE A 106 -5.76 0.10 -5.53
N ARG A 107 -6.33 -0.22 -4.37
CA ARG A 107 -7.77 -0.23 -4.15
C ARG A 107 -8.13 0.83 -3.13
N TRP A 108 -8.88 1.82 -3.58
CA TRP A 108 -9.36 2.93 -2.76
C TRP A 108 -10.64 2.58 -2.02
N ARG A 109 -10.83 3.19 -0.86
CA ARG A 109 -12.12 3.22 -0.15
C ARG A 109 -13.18 3.86 -1.07
N LYS A 110 -14.35 3.25 -1.14
CA LYS A 110 -15.53 3.76 -1.87
C LYS A 110 -16.69 3.96 -0.91
#